data_AF-A0A7V3ND28-F1
#
_entry.id   AF-A0A7V3ND28-F1
#
_cell.length_a   1.000
_cell.length_b   1.000
_cell.length_c   1.000
_cell.angle_alpha   90.00
_cell.angle_beta   90.00
_cell.angle_gamma   90.00
#
_symmetry.space_group_name_H-M   'P 1'
#
loop_
_entity.id
_entity.type
_entity.pdbx_description
1 polymer ?
#
loop_
_entity_poly.entity_id
_entity_poly.type
_entity_poly.pdbx_seq_one_letter_code
_entity_poly.pdbx_strand_id
1 'polypeptide(L)'
;MKTLRWIHGLMVLVAAAVAGPAMAAPQPGDKPAAGILKKEGRKKAPARKKKPVQPLKQAQLLVELPDSCNTPDGMALLPNGDIILSVPNFNDKKAPPLLMKITRDNRLEEFYRLPKNPDTGRMGPMGIVAGPGGDLYLADNQIFHDPDGKPMLFGKSRLARIAVKHGKPVEVIPVVTGFNVSNAVAIHAGYVYVSETILQPNSQPLVSGVFRFKLGEEGIQLRQPLKDDPHLIATILTYNKEIPFGADGMTFDHAGNLYVGNFADGTLHRIEFDESGKVKSNRIFARAPFMKSCDGIWFDARTEKIYVADSLANAVQMVSLDGTVQTLAQDPDNDGSGGRLDQPCEVLVRDGEVIVSNMDFPVPGGVNKTFDKPYTLSRIRLD
;
A
#
# COMPACT_ATOMS: atom_id res chain seq x y z
N MET A 1 -51.53 -22.39 6.66
CA MET A 1 -51.74 -23.49 5.70
C MET A 1 -50.85 -23.27 4.49
N LYS A 2 -50.20 -24.35 4.02
CA LYS A 2 -49.33 -24.50 2.85
C LYS A 2 -47.84 -24.18 3.06
N THR A 3 -47.19 -25.28 3.37
CA THR A 3 -45.79 -25.67 3.51
C THR A 3 -44.94 -25.45 2.25
N LEU A 4 -43.67 -25.10 2.48
CA LEU A 4 -42.60 -25.08 1.47
C LEU A 4 -41.91 -26.46 1.46
N ARG A 5 -41.98 -27.16 0.33
CA ARG A 5 -41.34 -28.46 0.10
C ARG A 5 -39.89 -28.25 -0.34
N TRP A 6 -38.97 -28.87 0.39
CA TRP A 6 -37.60 -29.12 -0.05
C TRP A 6 -37.59 -30.28 -1.05
N ILE A 7 -36.89 -30.12 -2.17
CA ILE A 7 -36.52 -31.22 -3.07
C ILE A 7 -35.00 -31.18 -3.25
N HIS A 8 -34.35 -32.25 -2.79
CA HIS A 8 -32.95 -32.56 -3.05
C HIS A 8 -32.79 -32.98 -4.52
N GLY A 9 -31.94 -32.27 -5.25
CA GLY A 9 -31.49 -32.63 -6.60
C GLY A 9 -30.15 -33.35 -6.55
N LEU A 10 -30.21 -34.63 -6.87
CA LEU A 10 -29.11 -35.59 -6.98
C LEU A 10 -28.15 -35.20 -8.13
N MET A 11 -26.86 -34.98 -7.87
CA MET A 11 -25.85 -34.83 -8.92
C MET A 11 -25.18 -36.17 -9.18
N VAL A 12 -25.41 -36.70 -10.37
CA VAL A 12 -24.79 -37.91 -10.92
C VAL A 12 -23.35 -37.60 -11.32
N LEU A 13 -22.38 -38.32 -10.73
CA LEU A 13 -20.99 -38.35 -11.20
C LEU A 13 -20.91 -39.26 -12.43
N VAL A 14 -20.41 -38.74 -13.55
CA VAL A 14 -19.90 -39.55 -14.66
C VAL A 14 -18.39 -39.32 -14.72
N ALA A 15 -17.63 -40.34 -14.28
CA ALA A 15 -16.19 -40.41 -14.47
C ALA A 15 -15.90 -41.26 -15.71
N ALA A 16 -15.27 -40.68 -16.72
CA ALA A 16 -14.69 -41.41 -17.84
C ALA A 16 -13.18 -41.56 -17.59
N ALA A 17 -12.75 -42.81 -17.42
CA ALA A 17 -11.36 -43.22 -17.35
C ALA A 17 -10.82 -43.53 -18.76
N VAL A 18 -9.56 -43.21 -19.01
CA VAL A 18 -8.78 -43.82 -20.10
C VAL A 18 -7.53 -44.42 -19.47
N ALA A 19 -7.36 -45.72 -19.68
CA ALA A 19 -6.30 -46.55 -19.15
C ALA A 19 -5.09 -46.63 -20.10
N GLY A 20 -3.91 -46.81 -19.53
CA GLY A 20 -2.69 -47.28 -20.19
C GLY A 20 -1.91 -48.22 -19.23
N PRO A 21 -1.15 -49.21 -19.74
CA PRO A 21 -1.10 -50.54 -19.15
C PRO A 21 -0.02 -50.76 -18.07
N ALA A 22 -0.30 -51.76 -17.23
CA ALA A 22 0.53 -52.25 -16.13
C ALA A 22 1.67 -53.16 -16.60
N MET A 23 2.76 -53.22 -15.82
CA MET A 23 3.61 -54.42 -15.72
C MET A 23 4.12 -54.66 -14.29
N ALA A 24 3.74 -55.85 -13.81
CA ALA A 24 4.36 -56.80 -12.89
C ALA A 24 5.05 -56.35 -11.58
N ALA A 25 4.55 -56.90 -10.48
CA ALA A 25 5.21 -56.96 -9.18
C ALA A 25 6.17 -58.16 -9.06
N PRO A 26 7.24 -58.08 -8.24
CA PRO A 26 7.92 -59.26 -7.69
C PRO A 26 7.63 -59.49 -6.20
N GLN A 27 7.66 -60.77 -5.83
CA GLN A 27 7.45 -61.39 -4.52
C GLN A 27 8.66 -61.25 -3.55
N PRO A 28 8.51 -61.61 -2.25
CA PRO A 28 9.44 -61.24 -1.18
C PRO A 28 10.55 -62.27 -0.96
N GLY A 29 11.74 -61.79 -0.58
CA GLY A 29 12.86 -62.63 -0.14
C GLY A 29 14.01 -61.82 0.47
N ASP A 30 14.33 -62.21 1.70
CA ASP A 30 15.59 -62.05 2.44
C ASP A 30 16.02 -60.68 3.02
N LYS A 31 15.93 -60.60 4.36
CA LYS A 31 16.74 -59.70 5.21
C LYS A 31 18.18 -60.25 5.28
N PRO A 32 19.18 -59.38 5.50
CA PRO A 32 19.81 -59.43 6.83
C PRO A 32 20.30 -58.10 7.42
N ALA A 33 20.58 -58.20 8.72
CA ALA A 33 21.46 -57.40 9.58
C ALA A 33 21.01 -56.01 10.05
N ALA A 34 20.50 -56.00 11.28
CA ALA A 34 20.43 -54.82 12.14
C ALA A 34 21.84 -54.38 12.58
N GLY A 35 22.31 -53.25 12.04
CA GLY A 35 23.45 -52.51 12.57
C GLY A 35 22.97 -51.39 13.48
N ILE A 36 23.30 -51.47 14.77
CA ILE A 36 23.05 -50.41 15.74
C ILE A 36 24.05 -49.28 15.46
N LEU A 37 23.59 -48.19 14.83
CA LEU A 37 24.32 -46.93 14.78
C LEU A 37 23.80 -46.03 15.92
N LYS A 38 24.67 -45.82 16.93
CA LYS A 38 24.47 -44.86 18.01
C LYS A 38 24.24 -43.47 17.41
N LYS A 39 23.08 -42.86 17.72
CA LYS A 39 22.84 -41.43 17.47
C LYS A 39 23.71 -40.61 18.41
N GLU A 40 24.81 -40.07 17.91
CA GLU A 40 25.48 -38.96 18.56
C GLU A 40 24.58 -37.72 18.51
N GLY A 41 24.21 -37.22 19.68
CA GLY A 41 23.42 -36.03 19.83
C GLY A 41 24.19 -34.81 19.33
N ARG A 42 23.84 -34.31 18.15
CA ARG A 42 24.16 -32.92 17.77
C ARG A 42 23.45 -31.99 18.75
N LYS A 43 24.19 -31.47 19.73
CA LYS A 43 23.75 -30.33 20.55
C LYS A 43 23.39 -29.20 19.58
N LYS A 44 22.12 -28.81 19.56
CA LYS A 44 21.68 -27.57 18.90
C LYS A 44 22.50 -26.44 19.50
N ALA A 45 23.25 -25.72 18.66
CA ALA A 45 23.88 -24.48 19.07
C ALA A 45 22.79 -23.55 19.64
N PRO A 46 23.04 -22.86 20.76
CA PRO A 46 22.06 -21.93 21.32
C PRO A 46 21.70 -20.91 20.24
N ALA A 47 20.40 -20.68 20.05
CA ALA A 47 19.92 -19.62 19.18
C ALA A 47 20.59 -18.33 19.63
N ARG A 48 21.44 -17.73 18.78
CA ARG A 48 21.95 -16.38 18.99
C ARG A 48 20.72 -15.51 19.21
N LYS A 49 20.55 -14.98 20.43
CA LYS A 49 19.58 -13.90 20.68
C LYS A 49 19.86 -12.84 19.63
N LYS A 50 18.95 -12.67 18.67
CA LYS A 50 19.06 -11.60 17.68
C LYS A 50 19.13 -10.32 18.49
N LYS A 51 20.23 -9.56 18.36
CA LYS A 51 20.30 -8.22 18.94
C LYS A 51 19.06 -7.46 18.44
N PRO A 52 18.34 -6.74 19.32
CA PRO A 52 17.26 -5.88 18.86
C PRO A 52 17.80 -4.98 17.76
N VAL A 53 17.04 -4.84 16.66
CA VAL A 53 17.37 -3.90 15.59
C VAL A 53 17.35 -2.52 16.24
N GLN A 54 18.49 -1.85 16.26
CA GLN A 54 18.56 -0.50 16.82
C GLN A 54 18.22 0.49 15.70
N PRO A 55 17.20 1.34 15.89
CA PRO A 55 16.91 2.43 14.96
C PRO A 55 18.12 3.34 14.79
N LEU A 56 18.35 3.82 13.58
CA LEU A 56 19.47 4.71 13.26
C LEU A 56 19.24 6.16 13.74
N LYS A 57 17.98 6.57 13.82
CA LYS A 57 17.50 7.92 14.13
C LYS A 57 16.23 7.84 14.97
N GLN A 58 15.73 9.00 15.39
CA GLN A 58 14.45 9.16 16.07
C GLN A 58 13.56 10.11 15.30
N ALA A 59 12.25 9.86 15.33
CA ALA A 59 11.25 10.79 14.84
C ALA A 59 11.07 11.96 15.81
N GLN A 60 10.72 13.12 15.26
CA GLN A 60 10.42 14.33 16.00
C GLN A 60 9.21 15.02 15.37
N LEU A 61 8.52 15.84 16.15
CA LEU A 61 7.42 16.65 15.62
C LEU A 61 7.85 17.52 14.45
N LEU A 62 7.12 17.40 13.34
CA LEU A 62 7.09 18.41 12.29
C LEU A 62 5.97 19.41 12.60
N VAL A 63 4.73 18.90 12.68
CA VAL A 63 3.51 19.68 12.96
C VAL A 63 2.47 18.81 13.66
N GLU A 64 1.72 19.41 14.59
CA GLU A 64 0.45 18.86 15.08
C GLU A 64 -0.67 19.34 14.16
N LEU A 65 -1.52 18.42 13.72
CA LEU A 65 -2.66 18.69 12.87
C LEU A 65 -3.89 19.07 13.71
N PRO A 66 -4.78 19.94 13.21
CA PRO A 66 -6.01 20.30 13.91
C PRO A 66 -6.98 19.11 13.99
N ASP A 67 -7.98 19.19 14.89
CA ASP A 67 -9.05 18.20 15.05
C ASP A 67 -9.81 17.85 13.75
N SER A 68 -9.78 18.74 12.77
CA SER A 68 -10.32 18.49 11.44
C SER A 68 -9.50 17.51 10.61
N CYS A 69 -8.38 16.97 11.12
CA CYS A 69 -7.44 16.11 10.43
C CYS A 69 -7.05 14.88 11.26
N ASN A 70 -8.04 14.05 11.60
CA ASN A 70 -7.89 12.87 12.47
C ASN A 70 -7.30 11.62 11.79
N THR A 71 -7.14 11.65 10.47
CA THR A 71 -6.48 10.57 9.71
C THR A 71 -5.80 11.23 8.52
N PRO A 72 -4.53 11.64 8.64
CA PRO A 72 -3.73 12.08 7.50
C PRO A 72 -3.24 10.85 6.71
N ASP A 73 -2.98 11.01 5.41
CA ASP A 73 -2.54 9.91 4.54
C ASP A 73 -1.43 10.38 3.57
N GLY A 74 -1.64 10.23 2.26
CA GLY A 74 -0.71 10.57 1.19
C GLY A 74 -0.24 12.03 1.15
N MET A 75 0.95 12.23 0.58
CA MET A 75 1.58 13.55 0.48
C MET A 75 2.17 13.81 -0.91
N ALA A 76 1.95 15.01 -1.44
CA ALA A 76 2.58 15.49 -2.67
C ALA A 76 3.56 16.63 -2.37
N LEU A 77 4.83 16.47 -2.73
CA LEU A 77 5.82 17.55 -2.69
C LEU A 77 5.67 18.47 -3.91
N LEU A 78 5.48 19.76 -3.67
CA LEU A 78 5.40 20.78 -4.72
C LEU A 78 6.79 21.35 -5.04
N PRO A 79 6.99 21.92 -6.26
CA PRO A 79 8.29 22.49 -6.66
C PRO A 79 8.82 23.60 -5.75
N ASN A 80 7.95 24.32 -5.04
CA ASN A 80 8.35 25.37 -4.09
C ASN A 80 8.77 24.82 -2.71
N GLY A 81 8.62 23.52 -2.47
CA GLY A 81 8.89 22.87 -1.18
C GLY A 81 7.68 22.79 -0.24
N ASP A 82 6.50 23.26 -0.68
CA ASP A 82 5.26 23.01 0.04
C ASP A 82 4.85 21.54 -0.13
N ILE A 83 4.12 21.01 0.84
CA ILE A 83 3.53 19.67 0.79
C ILE A 83 2.01 19.83 0.75
N ILE A 84 1.34 19.12 -0.15
CA ILE A 84 -0.11 18.90 -0.06
C ILE A 84 -0.34 17.56 0.62
N LEU A 85 -1.05 17.58 1.73
CA LEU A 85 -1.42 16.40 2.51
C LEU A 85 -2.89 16.05 2.23
N SER A 86 -3.15 14.79 1.88
CA SER A 86 -4.50 14.25 1.88
C SER A 86 -4.93 13.83 3.28
N VAL A 87 -6.17 14.14 3.61
CA VAL A 87 -6.74 13.91 4.93
C VAL A 87 -8.12 13.26 4.79
N PRO A 88 -8.20 11.92 4.72
CA PRO A 88 -9.46 11.22 4.55
C PRO A 88 -10.40 11.30 5.76
N ASN A 89 -9.85 11.46 6.97
CA ASN A 89 -10.62 11.46 8.23
C ASN A 89 -11.49 10.19 8.38
N PHE A 90 -10.85 9.02 8.34
CA PHE A 90 -11.55 7.74 8.46
C PHE A 90 -11.89 7.36 9.90
N ASN A 91 -11.09 7.79 10.88
CA ASN A 91 -11.31 7.51 12.30
C ASN A 91 -12.56 8.22 12.85
N ASP A 92 -12.71 9.52 12.55
CA ASP A 92 -13.94 10.28 12.83
C ASP A 92 -14.45 11.00 11.58
N LYS A 93 -15.48 10.40 10.97
CA LYS A 93 -16.12 10.89 9.74
C LYS A 93 -17.00 12.12 9.95
N LYS A 94 -17.17 12.64 11.18
CA LYS A 94 -17.83 13.94 11.41
C LYS A 94 -17.06 15.08 10.74
N ALA A 95 -15.73 15.00 10.74
CA ALA A 95 -14.90 15.90 9.95
C ALA A 95 -14.99 15.53 8.46
N PRO A 96 -15.20 16.49 7.54
CA PRO A 96 -15.17 16.23 6.10
C PRO A 96 -13.74 15.88 5.65
N PRO A 97 -13.58 15.15 4.53
CA PRO A 97 -12.27 14.96 3.93
C PRO A 97 -11.78 16.29 3.33
N LEU A 98 -10.47 16.52 3.40
CA LEU A 98 -9.86 17.77 2.94
C LEU A 98 -8.42 17.53 2.48
N LEU A 99 -7.87 18.55 1.84
CA LEU A 99 -6.45 18.70 1.59
C LEU A 99 -5.91 19.83 2.44
N MET A 100 -4.79 19.57 3.12
CA MET A 100 -4.02 20.58 3.85
C MET A 100 -2.77 20.91 3.06
N LYS A 101 -2.31 22.16 3.16
CA LYS A 101 -0.98 22.56 2.69
C LYS A 101 -0.09 22.78 3.90
N ILE A 102 1.07 22.14 3.88
CA ILE A 102 2.18 22.42 4.79
C ILE A 102 3.18 23.24 3.99
N THR A 103 3.35 24.51 4.35
CA THR A 103 4.32 25.37 3.68
C THR A 103 5.75 24.85 3.89
N ARG A 104 6.70 25.31 3.07
CA ARG A 104 8.12 24.98 3.25
C ARG A 104 8.65 25.27 4.66
N ASP A 105 8.13 26.31 5.32
CA ASP A 105 8.44 26.69 6.70
C ASP A 105 7.48 26.10 7.76
N ASN A 106 6.76 25.03 7.40
CA ASN A 106 5.95 24.20 8.29
C ASN A 106 4.70 24.88 8.88
N ARG A 107 4.13 25.87 8.20
CA ARG A 107 2.79 26.37 8.55
C ARG A 107 1.71 25.51 7.91
N LEU A 108 0.63 25.28 8.65
CA LEU A 108 -0.56 24.59 8.18
C LEU A 108 -1.57 25.58 7.61
N GLU A 109 -2.06 25.29 6.41
CA GLU A 109 -3.11 26.04 5.74
C GLU A 109 -4.15 25.06 5.17
N GLU A 110 -5.45 25.34 5.34
CA GLU A 110 -6.49 24.59 4.61
C GLU A 110 -6.32 24.88 3.11
N PHE A 111 -6.10 23.83 2.31
CA PHE A 111 -5.88 23.97 0.87
C PHE A 111 -7.18 23.78 0.11
N TYR A 112 -7.93 22.71 0.40
CA TYR A 112 -9.17 22.42 -0.30
C TYR A 112 -10.11 21.55 0.52
N ARG A 113 -11.38 21.95 0.61
CA ARG A 113 -12.46 21.04 1.04
C ARG A 113 -12.93 20.27 -0.16
N LEU A 114 -12.79 18.95 -0.10
CA LEU A 114 -13.11 18.10 -1.25
C LEU A 114 -14.62 18.03 -1.45
N PRO A 115 -15.11 18.10 -2.70
CA PRO A 115 -16.51 17.89 -3.00
C PRO A 115 -16.91 16.44 -2.69
N LYS A 116 -18.21 16.17 -2.69
CA LYS A 116 -18.71 14.82 -2.47
C LYS A 116 -18.40 13.92 -3.67
N ASN A 117 -18.07 12.66 -3.39
CA ASN A 117 -18.12 11.62 -4.42
C ASN A 117 -19.61 11.42 -4.81
N PRO A 118 -19.95 11.36 -6.11
CA PRO A 118 -21.34 11.27 -6.57
C PRO A 118 -22.04 9.97 -6.16
N ASP A 119 -21.30 8.87 -6.01
CA ASP A 119 -21.87 7.55 -5.69
C ASP A 119 -22.00 7.31 -4.19
N THR A 120 -21.07 7.82 -3.39
CA THR A 120 -20.98 7.51 -1.95
C THR A 120 -21.23 8.72 -1.05
N GLY A 121 -21.28 9.92 -1.63
CA GLY A 121 -21.46 11.17 -0.89
C GLY A 121 -20.22 11.66 -0.13
N ARG A 122 -19.07 10.97 -0.22
CA ARG A 122 -17.83 11.33 0.47
C ARG A 122 -16.59 10.88 -0.31
N MET A 123 -15.60 11.76 -0.46
CA MET A 123 -14.29 11.37 -0.99
C MET A 123 -13.44 10.69 0.09
N GLY A 124 -12.66 9.70 -0.31
CA GLY A 124 -11.60 9.09 0.47
C GLY A 124 -10.25 9.43 -0.15
N PRO A 125 -9.73 10.66 0.04
CA PRO A 125 -8.46 11.06 -0.54
C PRO A 125 -7.30 10.25 0.06
N MET A 126 -6.59 9.49 -0.77
CA MET A 126 -5.42 8.69 -0.36
C MET A 126 -4.14 9.26 -1.02
N GLY A 127 -3.39 8.43 -1.76
CA GLY A 127 -2.20 8.85 -2.50
C GLY A 127 -2.47 10.03 -3.44
N ILE A 128 -1.55 10.99 -3.42
CA ILE A 128 -1.64 12.25 -4.17
C ILE A 128 -0.28 12.61 -4.77
N VAL A 129 -0.27 13.14 -6.00
CA VAL A 129 0.96 13.57 -6.68
C VAL A 129 0.73 14.85 -7.50
N ALA A 130 1.76 15.70 -7.58
CA ALA A 130 1.73 16.86 -8.45
C ALA A 130 2.02 16.46 -9.91
N GLY A 131 1.14 16.88 -10.82
CA GLY A 131 1.32 16.75 -12.25
C GLY A 131 2.24 17.85 -12.81
N PRO A 132 2.83 17.64 -14.00
CA PRO A 132 3.74 18.60 -14.62
C PRO A 132 3.09 19.95 -14.97
N GLY A 133 1.76 19.99 -15.11
CA GLY A 133 0.98 21.21 -15.36
C GLY A 133 0.61 22.01 -14.10
N GLY A 134 0.97 21.54 -12.90
CA GLY A 134 0.60 22.16 -11.62
C GLY A 134 -0.71 21.65 -11.02
N ASP A 135 -1.51 20.90 -11.78
CA ASP A 135 -2.64 20.14 -11.25
C ASP A 135 -2.19 19.00 -10.32
N LEU A 136 -3.09 18.52 -9.48
CA LEU A 136 -2.85 17.36 -8.62
C LEU A 136 -3.62 16.15 -9.13
N TYR A 137 -3.06 14.95 -8.95
CA TYR A 137 -3.76 13.69 -9.19
C TYR A 137 -3.91 12.97 -7.84
N LEU A 138 -5.11 12.50 -7.56
CA LEU A 138 -5.53 11.98 -6.26
C LEU A 138 -6.29 10.67 -6.46
N ALA A 139 -5.92 9.64 -5.70
CA ALA A 139 -6.76 8.46 -5.55
C ALA A 139 -7.91 8.76 -4.60
N ASP A 140 -9.13 8.56 -5.08
CA ASP A 140 -10.36 8.64 -4.30
C ASP A 140 -10.80 7.22 -3.97
N ASN A 141 -10.29 6.70 -2.86
CA ASN A 141 -10.54 5.36 -2.34
C ASN A 141 -11.89 5.28 -1.65
N GLN A 142 -12.74 4.36 -2.09
CA GLN A 142 -14.09 4.21 -1.60
C GLN A 142 -14.29 2.98 -0.72
N ILE A 143 -13.24 2.21 -0.43
CA ILE A 143 -13.36 0.94 0.28
C ILE A 143 -13.97 1.07 1.68
N PHE A 144 -13.69 2.18 2.37
CA PHE A 144 -14.18 2.50 3.72
C PHE A 144 -15.47 3.33 3.72
N HIS A 145 -16.03 3.61 2.54
CA HIS A 145 -17.26 4.35 2.38
C HIS A 145 -18.37 3.40 2.01
N ASP A 146 -19.43 3.45 2.81
CA ASP A 146 -20.50 2.47 2.70
C ASP A 146 -21.83 3.16 3.01
N PRO A 147 -22.56 3.60 1.96
CA PRO A 147 -23.88 4.20 2.15
C PRO A 147 -24.94 3.15 2.54
N ASP A 148 -24.68 1.85 2.36
CA ASP A 148 -25.69 0.78 2.41
C ASP A 148 -25.44 -0.29 3.50
N GLY A 149 -24.39 -0.19 4.31
CA GLY A 149 -24.03 -1.17 5.34
C GLY A 149 -23.20 -2.39 4.84
N LYS A 150 -22.66 -2.35 3.62
CA LYS A 150 -21.74 -3.36 3.05
C LYS A 150 -20.28 -3.15 3.48
N PRO A 151 -19.61 -4.17 4.05
CA PRO A 151 -18.17 -4.12 4.25
C PRO A 151 -17.44 -4.08 2.90
N MET A 152 -16.44 -3.20 2.78
CA MET A 152 -15.52 -3.11 1.63
C MET A 152 -16.23 -2.82 0.30
N LEU A 153 -16.46 -1.54 0.01
CA LEU A 153 -17.13 -1.12 -1.21
C LEU A 153 -16.19 -1.15 -2.42
N PHE A 154 -16.48 -2.05 -3.36
CA PHE A 154 -15.70 -2.24 -4.60
C PHE A 154 -16.34 -1.55 -5.81
N GLY A 155 -15.53 -1.29 -6.84
CA GLY A 155 -15.95 -0.67 -8.11
C GLY A 155 -16.31 0.82 -8.02
N LYS A 156 -16.14 1.47 -6.87
CA LYS A 156 -16.51 2.88 -6.64
C LYS A 156 -15.33 3.82 -6.50
N SER A 157 -14.13 3.29 -6.38
CA SER A 157 -12.90 4.08 -6.31
C SER A 157 -12.56 4.70 -7.67
N ARG A 158 -11.86 5.84 -7.66
CA ARG A 158 -11.52 6.58 -8.89
C ARG A 158 -10.16 7.28 -8.77
N LEU A 159 -9.52 7.50 -9.92
CA LEU A 159 -8.48 8.50 -10.05
C LEU A 159 -9.14 9.84 -10.37
N ALA A 160 -8.82 10.89 -9.62
CA ALA A 160 -9.30 12.24 -9.86
C ALA A 160 -8.13 13.20 -10.15
N ARG A 161 -8.37 14.18 -11.01
CA ARG A 161 -7.49 15.34 -11.23
C ARG A 161 -8.11 16.54 -10.53
N ILE A 162 -7.31 17.25 -9.74
CA ILE A 162 -7.69 18.51 -9.12
C ILE A 162 -7.05 19.61 -9.95
N ALA A 163 -7.89 20.38 -10.65
CA ALA A 163 -7.44 21.51 -11.43
C ALA A 163 -6.94 22.63 -10.50
N VAL A 164 -5.72 23.09 -10.71
CA VAL A 164 -5.11 24.15 -9.90
C VAL A 164 -4.82 25.37 -10.79
N LYS A 165 -5.43 26.50 -10.46
CA LYS A 165 -5.23 27.78 -11.17
C LYS A 165 -4.66 28.81 -10.21
N HIS A 166 -3.54 29.42 -10.58
CA HIS A 166 -2.86 30.43 -9.76
C HIS A 166 -2.59 29.94 -8.32
N GLY A 167 -2.18 28.68 -8.18
CA GLY A 167 -1.91 28.04 -6.89
C GLY A 167 -3.14 27.71 -6.05
N LYS A 168 -4.36 27.83 -6.60
CA LYS A 168 -5.60 27.50 -5.90
C LYS A 168 -6.34 26.35 -6.59
N PRO A 169 -6.86 25.38 -5.83
CA PRO A 169 -7.68 24.30 -6.37
C PRO A 169 -9.05 24.85 -6.80
N VAL A 170 -9.53 24.40 -7.94
CA VAL A 170 -10.75 24.91 -8.58
C VAL A 170 -11.82 23.82 -8.70
N GLU A 171 -11.44 22.65 -9.20
CA GLU A 171 -12.39 21.60 -9.55
C GLU A 171 -11.76 20.21 -9.40
N VAL A 172 -12.59 19.23 -9.04
CA VAL A 172 -12.24 17.81 -9.05
C VAL A 172 -12.87 17.14 -10.27
N ILE A 173 -12.03 16.62 -11.15
CA ILE A 173 -12.41 15.99 -12.42
C ILE A 173 -12.13 14.49 -12.31
N PRO A 174 -13.13 13.60 -12.46
CA PRO A 174 -12.89 12.16 -12.55
C PRO A 174 -12.09 11.83 -13.81
N VAL A 175 -10.90 11.26 -13.65
CA VAL A 175 -10.02 10.85 -14.75
C VAL A 175 -10.30 9.41 -15.14
N VAL A 176 -10.33 8.52 -14.14
CA VAL A 176 -10.63 7.09 -14.32
C VAL A 176 -11.59 6.65 -13.23
N THR A 177 -12.66 5.94 -13.58
CA THR A 177 -13.65 5.38 -12.65
C THR A 177 -13.70 3.85 -12.71
N GLY A 178 -14.12 3.22 -11.60
CA GLY A 178 -14.38 1.78 -11.56
C GLY A 178 -13.31 0.93 -10.87
N PHE A 179 -12.35 1.56 -10.18
CA PHE A 179 -11.41 0.84 -9.33
C PHE A 179 -12.15 0.20 -8.14
N ASN A 180 -11.60 -0.89 -7.64
CA ASN A 180 -12.02 -1.43 -6.36
C ASN A 180 -11.43 -0.58 -5.23
N VAL A 181 -10.10 -0.46 -5.20
CA VAL A 181 -9.33 0.19 -4.13
C VAL A 181 -8.14 0.92 -4.74
N SER A 182 -8.41 2.07 -5.38
CA SER A 182 -7.32 2.95 -5.84
C SER A 182 -6.59 3.52 -4.63
N ASN A 183 -5.26 3.41 -4.56
CA ASN A 183 -4.52 3.86 -3.38
C ASN A 183 -3.39 4.85 -3.70
N ALA A 184 -2.18 4.39 -4.05
CA ALA A 184 -1.09 5.29 -4.42
C ALA A 184 -1.23 5.85 -5.83
N VAL A 185 -0.70 7.04 -6.05
CA VAL A 185 -0.62 7.68 -7.37
C VAL A 185 0.80 8.14 -7.63
N ALA A 186 1.36 7.77 -8.76
CA ALA A 186 2.69 8.20 -9.20
C ALA A 186 2.65 8.68 -10.65
N ILE A 187 3.51 9.63 -11.00
CA ILE A 187 3.65 10.12 -12.38
C ILE A 187 5.07 9.89 -12.86
N HIS A 188 5.21 9.33 -14.06
CA HIS A 188 6.49 9.15 -14.71
C HIS A 188 6.33 9.12 -16.24
N ALA A 189 7.27 9.75 -16.94
CA ALA A 189 7.38 9.70 -18.41
C ALA A 189 6.06 9.94 -19.19
N GLY A 190 5.22 10.89 -18.73
CA GLY A 190 3.97 11.22 -19.42
C GLY A 190 2.77 10.33 -19.07
N TYR A 191 2.91 9.44 -18.07
CA TYR A 191 1.85 8.56 -17.60
C TYR A 191 1.57 8.78 -16.11
N VAL A 192 0.33 8.51 -15.72
CA VAL A 192 -0.10 8.37 -14.32
C VAL A 192 -0.32 6.90 -14.01
N TYR A 193 0.19 6.48 -12.86
CA TYR A 193 0.14 5.12 -12.35
C TYR A 193 -0.70 5.11 -11.08
N VAL A 194 -1.54 4.09 -10.93
CA VAL A 194 -2.41 3.92 -9.75
C VAL A 194 -2.27 2.49 -9.24
N SER A 195 -2.03 2.31 -7.94
CA SER A 195 -2.10 0.99 -7.34
C SER A 195 -3.56 0.61 -7.08
N GLU A 196 -3.87 -0.65 -7.34
CA GLU A 196 -5.15 -1.29 -7.05
C GLU A 196 -4.91 -2.33 -5.96
N THR A 197 -5.20 -1.94 -4.72
CA THR A 197 -4.88 -2.74 -3.53
C THR A 197 -5.64 -4.06 -3.50
N ILE A 198 -6.83 -4.12 -4.13
CA ILE A 198 -7.65 -5.34 -4.25
C ILE A 198 -8.19 -5.46 -5.68
N LEU A 199 -7.39 -6.07 -6.56
CA LEU A 199 -7.78 -6.30 -7.96
C LEU A 199 -8.88 -7.36 -8.05
N GLN A 200 -8.73 -8.46 -7.31
CA GLN A 200 -9.68 -9.56 -7.27
C GLN A 200 -10.18 -9.80 -5.84
N PRO A 201 -11.37 -9.27 -5.49
CA PRO A 201 -11.96 -9.50 -4.18
C PRO A 201 -12.04 -11.00 -3.84
N ASN A 202 -11.70 -11.34 -2.59
CA ASN A 202 -11.72 -12.70 -2.02
C ASN A 202 -10.73 -13.71 -2.62
N SER A 203 -9.78 -13.30 -3.46
CA SER A 203 -8.76 -14.22 -3.96
C SER A 203 -7.79 -14.64 -2.84
N GLN A 204 -7.26 -15.86 -2.94
CA GLN A 204 -6.26 -16.40 -2.02
C GLN A 204 -5.16 -17.13 -2.82
N PRO A 205 -3.92 -16.61 -2.88
CA PRO A 205 -3.46 -15.33 -2.32
C PRO A 205 -4.25 -14.12 -2.88
N LEU A 206 -4.24 -13.01 -2.14
CA LEU A 206 -4.84 -11.76 -2.61
C LEU A 206 -4.10 -11.30 -3.88
N VAL A 207 -4.84 -10.93 -4.91
CA VAL A 207 -4.31 -10.35 -6.14
C VAL A 207 -4.59 -8.85 -6.12
N SER A 208 -3.52 -8.09 -6.25
CA SER A 208 -3.51 -6.63 -6.39
C SER A 208 -2.77 -6.25 -7.69
N GLY A 209 -2.75 -4.98 -8.07
CA GLY A 209 -2.13 -4.59 -9.33
C GLY A 209 -1.73 -3.13 -9.45
N VAL A 210 -1.16 -2.80 -10.61
CA VAL A 210 -0.79 -1.44 -11.00
C VAL A 210 -1.43 -1.14 -12.34
N PHE A 211 -2.15 -0.03 -12.41
CA PHE A 211 -2.73 0.51 -13.62
C PHE A 211 -1.90 1.67 -14.15
N ARG A 212 -1.91 1.89 -15.46
CA ARG A 212 -1.22 2.99 -16.13
C ARG A 212 -2.11 3.65 -17.18
N PHE A 213 -2.19 4.98 -17.13
CA PHE A 213 -2.96 5.82 -18.06
C PHE A 213 -2.08 6.95 -18.59
N LYS A 214 -2.35 7.42 -19.81
CA LYS A 214 -1.60 8.55 -20.37
C LYS A 214 -2.08 9.85 -19.73
N LEU A 215 -1.16 10.74 -19.39
CA LEU A 215 -1.55 12.06 -18.91
C LEU A 215 -2.36 12.81 -19.96
N GLY A 216 -3.45 13.43 -19.52
CA GLY A 216 -4.40 14.17 -20.37
C GLY A 216 -5.60 13.34 -20.84
N GLU A 217 -5.61 12.02 -20.61
CA GLU A 217 -6.84 11.24 -20.74
C GLU A 217 -7.79 11.54 -19.56
N GLU A 218 -9.09 11.53 -19.82
CA GLU A 218 -10.15 11.76 -18.83
C GLU A 218 -11.40 10.93 -19.19
N GLY A 219 -12.28 10.70 -18.22
CA GLY A 219 -13.54 9.98 -18.44
C GLY A 219 -13.37 8.49 -18.77
N ILE A 220 -12.25 7.87 -18.40
CA ILE A 220 -12.02 6.44 -18.60
C ILE A 220 -12.86 5.64 -17.60
N GLN A 221 -13.63 4.67 -18.08
CA GLN A 221 -14.30 3.68 -17.23
C GLN A 221 -13.58 2.34 -17.34
N LEU A 222 -13.08 1.82 -16.21
CA LEU A 222 -12.41 0.53 -16.19
C LEU A 222 -13.34 -0.62 -16.56
N ARG A 223 -12.81 -1.53 -17.36
CA ARG A 223 -13.45 -2.77 -17.79
C ARG A 223 -13.51 -3.77 -16.64
N GLN A 224 -14.65 -4.44 -16.52
CA GLN A 224 -14.82 -5.55 -15.59
C GLN A 224 -14.75 -6.91 -16.33
N PRO A 225 -14.18 -7.96 -15.69
CA PRO A 225 -13.45 -7.89 -14.42
C PRO A 225 -12.11 -7.15 -14.58
N LEU A 226 -11.68 -6.40 -13.56
CA LEU A 226 -10.50 -5.52 -13.62
C LEU A 226 -9.21 -6.18 -14.15
N LYS A 227 -9.03 -7.49 -13.89
CA LYS A 227 -7.89 -8.27 -14.38
C LYS A 227 -7.77 -8.33 -15.92
N ASP A 228 -8.86 -8.03 -16.63
CA ASP A 228 -8.95 -8.07 -18.10
C ASP A 228 -8.90 -6.64 -18.70
N ASP A 229 -8.72 -5.60 -17.88
CA ASP A 229 -8.60 -4.22 -18.34
C ASP A 229 -7.22 -3.97 -19.00
N PRO A 230 -7.15 -3.33 -20.18
CA PRO A 230 -5.89 -3.14 -20.90
C PRO A 230 -4.91 -2.18 -20.21
N HIS A 231 -5.36 -1.39 -19.23
CA HIS A 231 -4.50 -0.47 -18.48
C HIS A 231 -3.80 -1.15 -17.30
N LEU A 232 -4.19 -2.38 -16.93
CA LEU A 232 -3.47 -3.17 -15.93
C LEU A 232 -2.12 -3.61 -16.51
N ILE A 233 -1.03 -3.15 -15.91
CA ILE A 233 0.33 -3.42 -16.40
C ILE A 233 1.08 -4.47 -15.58
N ALA A 234 0.70 -4.67 -14.32
CA ALA A 234 1.34 -5.63 -13.42
C ALA A 234 0.38 -6.10 -12.32
N THR A 235 0.58 -7.32 -11.85
CA THR A 235 -0.11 -7.89 -10.69
C THR A 235 0.88 -8.26 -9.59
N ILE A 236 0.46 -8.17 -8.33
CA ILE A 236 1.22 -8.54 -7.15
C ILE A 236 0.37 -9.50 -6.30
N LEU A 237 1.02 -10.55 -5.79
CA LEU A 237 0.39 -11.53 -4.91
C LEU A 237 0.75 -11.21 -3.46
N THR A 238 -0.25 -11.27 -2.59
CA THR A 238 -0.12 -11.06 -1.15
C THR A 238 -0.61 -12.30 -0.42
N TYR A 239 0.24 -12.87 0.43
CA TYR A 239 0.02 -14.17 1.08
C TYR A 239 -0.47 -14.06 2.52
N ASN A 240 -0.43 -12.87 3.12
CA ASN A 240 -1.04 -12.59 4.41
C ASN A 240 -2.54 -12.96 4.40
N LYS A 241 -2.97 -13.75 5.38
CA LYS A 241 -4.34 -14.27 5.47
C LYS A 241 -5.27 -13.40 6.32
N GLU A 242 -4.70 -12.52 7.14
CA GLU A 242 -5.45 -11.71 8.10
C GLU A 242 -5.75 -10.32 7.55
N ILE A 243 -4.82 -9.75 6.78
CA ILE A 243 -4.91 -8.39 6.25
C ILE A 243 -5.03 -8.44 4.72
N PRO A 244 -6.17 -8.03 4.13
CA PRO A 244 -6.41 -8.12 2.70
C PRO A 244 -5.95 -6.87 1.93
N PHE A 245 -4.73 -6.37 2.20
CA PHE A 245 -4.17 -5.20 1.50
C PHE A 245 -2.88 -5.57 0.76
N GLY A 246 -2.89 -5.40 -0.56
CA GLY A 246 -1.78 -5.72 -1.45
C GLY A 246 -0.99 -4.50 -1.89
N ALA A 247 -0.91 -4.26 -3.21
CA ALA A 247 -0.22 -3.13 -3.80
C ALA A 247 -0.70 -1.80 -3.19
N ASP A 248 0.26 -1.03 -2.67
CA ASP A 248 -0.01 0.23 -1.97
C ASP A 248 0.90 1.35 -2.52
N GLY A 249 1.88 1.85 -1.76
CA GLY A 249 2.80 2.91 -2.14
C GLY A 249 3.56 2.66 -3.44
N MET A 250 3.91 3.75 -4.15
CA MET A 250 4.65 3.69 -5.41
C MET A 250 5.66 4.83 -5.54
N THR A 251 6.85 4.53 -6.07
CA THR A 251 7.85 5.53 -6.45
C THR A 251 8.66 5.05 -7.65
N PHE A 252 9.25 5.98 -8.39
CA PHE A 252 10.22 5.66 -9.44
C PHE A 252 11.64 5.99 -8.98
N ASP A 253 12.62 5.21 -9.44
CA ASP A 253 14.03 5.61 -9.36
C ASP A 253 14.46 6.43 -10.60
N HIS A 254 15.73 6.87 -10.62
CA HIS A 254 16.30 7.60 -11.74
C HIS A 254 16.42 6.79 -13.04
N ALA A 255 16.43 5.46 -12.96
CA ALA A 255 16.49 4.59 -14.12
C ALA A 255 15.09 4.30 -14.70
N GLY A 256 14.02 4.82 -14.09
CA GLY A 256 12.64 4.59 -14.51
C GLY A 256 12.08 3.24 -14.04
N ASN A 257 12.73 2.57 -13.09
CA ASN A 257 12.15 1.38 -12.45
C ASN A 257 11.05 1.83 -11.50
N LEU A 258 9.89 1.18 -11.58
CA LEU A 258 8.78 1.40 -10.66
C LEU A 258 8.94 0.48 -9.44
N TYR A 259 8.93 1.07 -8.26
CA TYR A 259 8.85 0.37 -7.01
C TYR A 259 7.43 0.40 -6.47
N VAL A 260 6.98 -0.71 -5.91
CA VAL A 260 5.61 -0.86 -5.39
C VAL A 260 5.65 -1.56 -4.03
N GLY A 261 5.04 -0.94 -3.02
CA GLY A 261 4.83 -1.56 -1.72
C GLY A 261 3.76 -2.63 -1.79
N ASN A 262 4.00 -3.79 -1.19
CA ASN A 262 3.01 -4.82 -0.95
C ASN A 262 2.74 -4.84 0.56
N PHE A 263 1.64 -4.19 0.96
CA PHE A 263 1.35 -3.81 2.33
C PHE A 263 1.45 -4.99 3.28
N ALA A 264 0.58 -6.00 3.15
CA ALA A 264 0.42 -6.99 4.21
C ALA A 264 1.54 -8.03 4.29
N ASP A 265 2.35 -8.16 3.23
CA ASP A 265 3.49 -9.07 3.20
C ASP A 265 4.81 -8.38 3.60
N GLY A 266 4.82 -7.05 3.74
CA GLY A 266 6.04 -6.30 4.05
C GLY A 266 7.13 -6.53 3.00
N THR A 267 6.75 -6.44 1.71
CA THR A 267 7.70 -6.62 0.60
C THR A 267 7.68 -5.41 -0.33
N LEU A 268 8.84 -5.06 -0.87
CA LEU A 268 9.00 -4.04 -1.88
C LEU A 268 9.25 -4.72 -3.22
N HIS A 269 8.37 -4.48 -4.19
CA HIS A 269 8.51 -4.98 -5.55
C HIS A 269 9.27 -3.98 -6.41
N ARG A 270 10.02 -4.49 -7.40
CA ARG A 270 10.59 -3.69 -8.49
C ARG A 270 10.06 -4.19 -9.82
N ILE A 271 9.47 -3.26 -10.57
CA ILE A 271 8.95 -3.43 -11.91
C ILE A 271 9.89 -2.71 -12.87
N GLU A 272 10.46 -3.45 -13.80
CA GLU A 272 11.35 -2.93 -14.85
C GLU A 272 10.59 -2.90 -16.17
N PHE A 273 10.85 -1.90 -17.00
CA PHE A 273 10.25 -1.75 -18.32
C PHE A 273 11.25 -2.04 -19.43
N ASP A 274 10.77 -2.48 -20.59
CA ASP A 274 11.57 -2.52 -21.83
C ASP A 274 11.56 -1.16 -22.55
N GLU A 275 12.31 -1.06 -23.65
CA GLU A 275 12.40 0.17 -24.47
C GLU A 275 11.05 0.61 -25.06
N SER A 276 10.08 -0.31 -25.19
CA SER A 276 8.72 0.01 -25.64
C SER A 276 7.79 0.46 -24.50
N GLY A 277 8.30 0.49 -23.26
CA GLY A 277 7.53 0.81 -22.06
C GLY A 277 6.63 -0.33 -21.59
N LYS A 278 6.84 -1.57 -22.03
CA LYS A 278 6.12 -2.75 -21.48
C LYS A 278 6.85 -3.30 -20.27
N VAL A 279 6.11 -3.94 -19.36
CA VAL A 279 6.72 -4.58 -18.20
C VAL A 279 7.61 -5.73 -18.65
N LYS A 280 8.91 -5.62 -18.34
CA LYS A 280 9.96 -6.60 -18.60
C LYS A 280 10.12 -7.57 -17.44
N SER A 281 10.02 -7.08 -16.21
CA SER A 281 10.10 -7.91 -15.01
C SER A 281 9.31 -7.31 -13.84
N ASN A 282 8.84 -8.16 -12.94
CA ASN A 282 8.27 -7.79 -11.64
C ASN A 282 8.77 -8.81 -10.61
N ARG A 283 9.53 -8.35 -9.61
CA ARG A 283 10.09 -9.21 -8.58
C ARG A 283 10.08 -8.55 -7.22
N ILE A 284 10.01 -9.35 -6.16
CA ILE A 284 10.34 -8.90 -4.80
C ILE A 284 11.79 -8.44 -4.82
N PHE A 285 11.99 -7.15 -4.64
CA PHE A 285 13.28 -6.50 -4.64
C PHE A 285 13.90 -6.45 -3.24
N ALA A 286 13.09 -6.12 -2.24
CA ALA A 286 13.56 -6.07 -0.85
C ALA A 286 12.50 -6.62 0.11
N ARG A 287 12.99 -7.22 1.20
CA ARG A 287 12.21 -7.68 2.35
C ARG A 287 13.14 -7.84 3.54
N ALA A 288 12.61 -7.64 4.74
CA ALA A 288 13.32 -7.97 5.97
C ALA A 288 12.35 -8.55 6.99
N PRO A 289 12.80 -9.45 7.90
CA PRO A 289 11.93 -10.01 8.93
C PRO A 289 11.29 -8.97 9.87
N PHE A 290 11.89 -7.79 9.97
CA PHE A 290 11.40 -6.67 10.78
C PHE A 290 10.58 -5.65 9.97
N MET A 291 10.61 -5.71 8.64
CA MET A 291 9.74 -4.91 7.78
C MET A 291 8.39 -5.62 7.71
N LYS A 292 7.41 -5.17 8.50
CA LYS A 292 6.14 -5.89 8.69
C LYS A 292 5.10 -5.52 7.65
N SER A 293 5.18 -4.30 7.18
CA SER A 293 4.39 -3.74 6.09
C SER A 293 5.25 -2.90 5.17
N CYS A 294 4.68 -2.58 4.01
CA CYS A 294 5.29 -1.74 2.98
C CYS A 294 4.18 -0.89 2.39
N ASP A 295 3.88 0.21 3.08
CA ASP A 295 2.77 1.12 2.79
C ASP A 295 3.23 2.18 1.78
N GLY A 296 3.10 3.47 2.06
CA GLY A 296 3.70 4.58 1.32
C GLY A 296 5.23 4.51 1.25
N ILE A 297 5.79 4.87 0.10
CA ILE A 297 7.22 4.77 -0.20
C ILE A 297 7.73 5.97 -0.98
N TRP A 298 8.99 6.34 -0.76
CA TRP A 298 9.61 7.47 -1.45
C TRP A 298 11.06 7.20 -1.81
N PHE A 299 11.43 7.44 -3.08
CA PHE A 299 12.82 7.39 -3.52
C PHE A 299 13.51 8.75 -3.34
N ASP A 300 14.55 8.79 -2.51
CA ASP A 300 15.44 9.95 -2.41
C ASP A 300 16.56 9.85 -3.46
N ALA A 301 16.36 10.62 -4.52
CA ALA A 301 17.30 10.85 -5.60
C ALA A 301 18.74 11.16 -5.16
N ARG A 302 18.91 11.89 -4.06
CA ARG A 302 20.21 12.37 -3.60
C ARG A 302 21.05 11.26 -2.96
N THR A 303 20.39 10.33 -2.27
CA THR A 303 21.05 9.27 -1.50
C THR A 303 20.87 7.88 -2.11
N GLU A 304 20.06 7.79 -3.16
CA GLU A 304 19.64 6.54 -3.81
C GLU A 304 19.09 5.53 -2.80
N LYS A 305 18.22 6.02 -1.91
CA LYS A 305 17.50 5.22 -0.92
C LYS A 305 16.00 5.29 -1.17
N ILE A 306 15.32 4.19 -0.89
CA ILE A 306 13.86 4.14 -0.81
C ILE A 306 13.49 4.12 0.67
N TYR A 307 12.73 5.11 1.10
CA TYR A 307 12.12 5.11 2.43
C TYR A 307 10.75 4.45 2.35
N VAL A 308 10.41 3.70 3.39
CA VAL A 308 9.18 2.90 3.46
C VAL A 308 8.50 3.19 4.79
N ALA A 309 7.24 3.62 4.72
CA ALA A 309 6.34 3.60 5.86
C ALA A 309 5.98 2.14 6.19
N ASP A 310 6.31 1.72 7.41
CA ASP A 310 6.01 0.39 7.93
C ASP A 310 5.04 0.51 9.10
N SER A 311 3.77 0.75 8.75
CA SER A 311 2.65 1.00 9.64
C SER A 311 2.49 -0.12 10.67
N LEU A 312 2.60 -1.39 10.27
CA LEU A 312 2.49 -2.53 11.19
C LEU A 312 3.62 -2.61 12.22
N ALA A 313 4.84 -2.14 11.88
CA ALA A 313 5.97 -2.15 12.79
C ALA A 313 6.13 -0.84 13.58
N ASN A 314 5.26 0.15 13.35
CA ASN A 314 5.40 1.53 13.81
C ASN A 314 6.80 2.11 13.50
N ALA A 315 7.21 1.98 12.24
CA ALA A 315 8.59 2.25 11.83
C ALA A 315 8.68 2.93 10.47
N VAL A 316 9.84 3.56 10.22
CA VAL A 316 10.28 3.94 8.89
C VAL A 316 11.50 3.08 8.54
N GLN A 317 11.42 2.35 7.43
CA GLN A 317 12.54 1.58 6.91
C GLN A 317 13.26 2.35 5.80
N MET A 318 14.54 2.03 5.60
CA MET A 318 15.39 2.55 4.54
C MET A 318 15.93 1.37 3.73
N VAL A 319 15.70 1.40 2.42
CA VAL A 319 16.12 0.36 1.47
C VAL A 319 17.15 0.93 0.52
N SER A 320 18.30 0.26 0.42
CA SER A 320 19.35 0.58 -0.55
C SER A 320 19.06 -0.07 -1.91
N LEU A 321 19.61 0.47 -3.01
CA LEU A 321 19.40 -0.08 -4.36
C LEU A 321 20.00 -1.50 -4.59
N ASP A 322 20.72 -2.04 -3.61
CA ASP A 322 21.13 -3.45 -3.56
C ASP A 322 20.13 -4.38 -2.85
N GLY A 323 19.01 -3.82 -2.34
CA GLY A 323 17.97 -4.55 -1.61
C GLY A 323 18.18 -4.63 -0.10
N THR A 324 19.26 -4.06 0.44
CA THR A 324 19.51 -4.04 1.89
C THR A 324 18.52 -3.14 2.61
N VAL A 325 17.88 -3.66 3.65
CA VAL A 325 16.91 -2.94 4.49
C VAL A 325 17.51 -2.63 5.87
N GLN A 326 17.31 -1.41 6.34
CA GLN A 326 17.67 -0.95 7.70
C GLN A 326 16.51 -0.17 8.31
N THR A 327 16.37 -0.21 9.63
CA THR A 327 15.37 0.59 10.34
C THR A 327 15.90 2.00 10.59
N LEU A 328 15.28 2.99 9.95
CA LEU A 328 15.65 4.38 10.14
C LEU A 328 15.16 4.88 11.50
N ALA A 329 13.87 4.73 11.79
CA ALA A 329 13.24 5.08 13.05
C ALA A 329 12.17 4.04 13.39
N GLN A 330 11.91 3.82 14.68
CA GLN A 330 10.86 2.94 15.15
C GLN A 330 10.49 3.34 16.58
N ASP A 331 9.19 3.41 16.86
CA ASP A 331 8.65 3.68 18.19
C ASP A 331 7.82 2.49 18.69
N PRO A 332 7.71 2.27 20.00
CA PRO A 332 6.72 1.35 20.55
C PRO A 332 5.28 1.89 20.34
N ASP A 333 4.29 1.14 20.80
CA ASP A 333 2.89 1.61 20.91
C ASP A 333 2.84 2.92 21.71
N ASN A 334 2.19 3.94 21.16
CA ASN A 334 2.12 5.30 21.70
C ASN A 334 0.97 6.10 21.05
N ASP A 335 0.89 7.41 21.36
CA ASP A 335 -0.19 8.35 20.96
C ASP A 335 0.28 9.45 19.97
N GLY A 336 1.46 9.30 19.39
CA GLY A 336 2.07 10.31 18.50
C GLY A 336 2.61 11.58 19.19
N SER A 337 2.43 11.74 20.50
CA SER A 337 2.87 12.95 21.22
C SER A 337 4.39 13.22 21.06
N GLY A 338 4.73 14.49 20.86
CA GLY A 338 6.11 14.91 20.53
C GLY A 338 6.55 14.54 19.10
N GLY A 339 5.62 14.05 18.27
CA GLY A 339 5.87 13.62 16.90
C GLY A 339 6.61 12.30 16.79
N ARG A 340 6.38 11.40 17.75
CA ARG A 340 6.74 9.99 17.62
C ARG A 340 5.99 9.38 16.43
N LEU A 341 6.52 8.28 15.90
CA LEU A 341 5.80 7.51 14.91
C LEU A 341 4.55 6.92 15.54
N ASP A 342 3.43 7.04 14.85
CA ASP A 342 2.16 6.48 15.29
C ASP A 342 1.40 5.91 14.09
N GLN A 343 1.79 4.68 13.74
CA GLN A 343 1.34 3.97 12.55
C GLN A 343 1.57 4.78 11.25
N PRO A 344 2.85 4.97 10.86
CA PRO A 344 3.19 5.72 9.67
C PRO A 344 2.62 5.04 8.41
N CYS A 345 1.91 5.78 7.55
CA CYS A 345 1.39 5.26 6.29
C CYS A 345 2.07 5.85 5.05
N GLU A 346 2.65 7.05 5.14
CA GLU A 346 3.30 7.71 4.01
C GLU A 346 4.63 8.34 4.44
N VAL A 347 5.58 8.36 3.51
CA VAL A 347 6.84 9.09 3.68
C VAL A 347 7.15 9.94 2.45
N LEU A 348 7.80 11.07 2.66
CA LEU A 348 8.46 11.82 1.58
C LEU A 348 9.77 12.43 2.07
N VAL A 349 10.66 12.80 1.15
CA VAL A 349 11.89 13.52 1.51
C VAL A 349 11.80 14.98 1.09
N ARG A 350 11.99 15.89 2.05
CA ARG A 350 12.07 17.34 1.83
C ARG A 350 13.23 17.92 2.62
N ASP A 351 14.11 18.66 1.95
CA ASP A 351 15.21 19.42 2.58
C ASP A 351 16.10 18.59 3.53
N GLY A 352 16.34 17.32 3.21
CA GLY A 352 17.18 16.43 4.03
C GLY A 352 16.47 15.80 5.23
N GLU A 353 15.14 15.93 5.31
CA GLU A 353 14.31 15.27 6.32
C GLU A 353 13.36 14.28 5.62
N VAL A 354 13.16 13.11 6.23
CA VAL A 354 12.02 12.24 5.91
C VAL A 354 10.83 12.76 6.67
N ILE A 355 9.82 13.26 5.97
CA ILE A 355 8.54 13.63 6.53
C ILE A 355 7.65 12.39 6.53
N VAL A 356 6.92 12.18 7.62
CA VAL A 356 6.13 10.97 7.85
C VAL A 356 4.71 11.37 8.20
N SER A 357 3.75 10.78 7.50
CA SER A 357 2.32 10.87 7.82
C SER A 357 1.95 9.74 8.77
N ASN A 358 1.48 10.09 9.97
CA ASN A 358 1.05 9.13 10.99
C ASN A 358 -0.48 8.97 10.88
N MET A 359 -0.92 7.87 10.29
CA MET A 359 -2.34 7.66 9.99
C MET A 359 -3.14 7.38 11.26
N ASP A 360 -2.48 6.78 12.26
CA ASP A 360 -3.09 6.34 13.51
C ASP A 360 -4.40 5.57 13.26
N PHE A 361 -4.32 4.52 12.45
CA PHE A 361 -5.48 3.76 11.94
C PHE A 361 -5.30 2.25 12.24
N PRO A 362 -5.49 1.80 13.50
CA PRO A 362 -5.07 0.46 13.91
C PRO A 362 -5.62 -0.67 13.04
N VAL A 363 -4.73 -1.49 12.52
CA VAL A 363 -5.06 -2.71 11.76
C VAL A 363 -4.61 -3.97 12.51
N PRO A 364 -5.22 -5.14 12.26
CA PRO A 364 -4.79 -6.39 12.88
C PRO A 364 -3.29 -6.64 12.71
N GLY A 365 -2.61 -7.06 13.77
CA GLY A 365 -1.18 -7.35 13.75
C GLY A 365 -0.24 -6.14 13.89
N GLY A 366 -0.75 -4.90 13.87
CA GLY A 366 0.04 -3.68 14.07
C GLY A 366 0.54 -3.52 15.51
N VAL A 367 1.58 -2.71 15.73
CA VAL A 367 2.06 -2.33 17.07
C VAL A 367 1.02 -1.47 17.80
N ASN A 368 0.54 -0.42 17.14
CA ASN A 368 -0.46 0.53 17.65
C ASN A 368 -1.84 -0.15 17.75
N LYS A 369 -2.60 0.17 18.81
CA LYS A 369 -3.85 -0.54 19.16
C LYS A 369 -5.09 0.34 19.21
N THR A 370 -4.91 1.63 19.43
CA THR A 370 -5.98 2.63 19.50
C THR A 370 -5.65 3.77 18.55
N PHE A 371 -6.67 4.56 18.23
CA PHE A 371 -6.45 5.87 17.62
C PHE A 371 -6.84 6.94 18.63
N ASP A 372 -6.04 7.99 18.73
CA ASP A 372 -6.21 9.05 19.71
C ASP A 372 -5.53 10.36 19.25
N LYS A 373 -5.24 11.27 20.20
CA LYS A 373 -4.68 12.59 19.92
C LYS A 373 -3.34 12.69 20.64
N PRO A 374 -2.38 13.46 20.10
CA PRO A 374 -2.48 14.38 18.96
C PRO A 374 -2.34 13.72 17.58
N TYR A 375 -2.97 14.31 16.56
CA TYR A 375 -2.72 13.95 15.15
C TYR A 375 -1.46 14.65 14.65
N THR A 376 -0.50 13.93 14.06
CA THR A 376 0.81 14.51 13.77
C THR A 376 1.36 14.15 12.39
N LEU A 377 2.20 15.04 11.87
CA LEU A 377 3.27 14.65 10.96
C LEU A 377 4.59 14.65 11.73
N SER A 378 5.39 13.62 11.50
CA SER A 378 6.74 13.53 12.05
C SER A 378 7.79 13.92 11.01
N ARG A 379 8.98 14.23 11.48
CA ARG A 379 10.20 14.35 10.68
C ARG A 379 11.32 13.50 11.26
N ILE A 380 12.16 12.96 10.39
CA ILE A 380 13.41 12.28 10.74
C ILE A 380 14.54 12.93 9.95
N ARG A 381 15.52 13.51 10.64
CA ARG A 381 16.66 14.16 9.98
C ARG A 381 17.67 13.15 9.46
N LEU A 382 18.16 13.38 8.24
CA LEU A 382 19.12 12.49 7.58
C LEU A 382 20.59 12.88 7.80
N ASP A 383 20.88 14.04 8.38
CA ASP A 383 22.23 14.58 8.64
C ASP A 383 22.88 14.04 9.92
#